data_AF-A0A8S0U726-F1
#
_entry.id   AF-A0A8S0U726-F1
#
_cell.length_a   1.000
_cell.length_b   1.000
_cell.length_c   1.000
_cell.angle_alpha   90.00
_cell.angle_beta   90.00
_cell.angle_gamma   90.00
#
_symmetry.space_group_name_H-M   'P 1'
#
loop_
_entity.id
_entity.type
_entity.pdbx_description
1 polymer ?
#
loop_
_entity_poly.entity_id
_entity_poly.type
_entity_poly.pdbx_seq_one_letter_code
_entity_poly.pdbx_strand_id
1 'polypeptide(L)'
;MYCANIKVKDAQQGKQPSYLSYFSPHPSSYGTVVVPTGPIPTHPMAVKNEIFIVICVIVGTIVIIGGNAELQRFDHPAKADGSLSILVVGDWGRKGKYNQSQVASQMGITGEKMDLDFIISTGDNFYPSGLTGEHDTAFEESFTKIYTAPSLQRLWYSVLGNHDYRGDALAQLSPILKQRDGKWFCLKSYILSTDIAEFFFIDTTPFQDKYFTDPGDKVYDWRGVLPREKYLTTILRDLESALGESHAKWKIVVGHHTIRSGGIHGDTQELVKRLLPILKASNVDMYINGHDHCLEHISSGDSPLQFFTSGGGSKAWRGNYSWSSNEKDQMKFYYDGQGFMTMRITQNEVGIDFYDIVGNILHKWSASKSLFSII
;
A
#
# COMPACT_ATOMS: atom_id res chain seq x y z
N MET A 1 -53.83 -18.45 39.22
CA MET A 1 -54.43 -19.64 38.59
C MET A 1 -53.32 -20.49 37.99
N TYR A 2 -53.37 -21.81 38.17
CA TYR A 2 -52.57 -22.90 37.55
C TYR A 2 -51.08 -22.61 37.22
N CYS A 3 -50.06 -23.14 37.92
CA CYS A 3 -49.66 -24.55 38.18
C CYS A 3 -49.41 -25.36 36.88
N ALA A 4 -48.34 -26.15 36.72
CA ALA A 4 -47.22 -26.59 37.59
C ALA A 4 -45.92 -26.68 36.74
N ASN A 5 -44.65 -26.67 37.20
CA ASN A 5 -43.94 -27.24 38.36
C ASN A 5 -43.70 -28.78 38.30
N ILE A 6 -42.42 -29.19 38.21
CA ILE A 6 -41.71 -30.44 38.65
C ILE A 6 -40.44 -30.56 37.76
N LYS A 7 -39.17 -30.44 38.20
CA LYS A 7 -38.33 -31.13 39.21
C LYS A 7 -38.01 -32.61 38.88
N VAL A 8 -36.85 -33.21 39.19
CA VAL A 8 -35.45 -32.78 39.49
C VAL A 8 -34.58 -34.07 39.63
N LYS A 9 -33.23 -33.98 39.68
CA LYS A 9 -32.27 -35.01 40.20
C LYS A 9 -32.11 -36.34 39.40
N ASP A 10 -31.08 -37.17 39.56
CA ASP A 10 -29.76 -37.14 40.28
C ASP A 10 -28.81 -38.15 39.54
N ALA A 11 -27.54 -37.83 39.25
CA ALA A 11 -26.33 -38.21 40.00
C ALA A 11 -25.63 -39.53 39.59
N GLN A 12 -24.41 -39.74 40.12
CA GLN A 12 -23.52 -40.92 40.02
C GLN A 12 -22.79 -41.14 38.68
N GLN A 13 -21.56 -41.66 38.59
CA GLN A 13 -20.32 -41.62 39.38
C GLN A 13 -19.32 -42.53 38.64
N GLY A 14 -18.06 -42.11 38.50
CA GLY A 14 -16.87 -42.98 38.50
C GLY A 14 -16.66 -44.04 37.39
N LYS A 15 -15.56 -43.90 36.64
CA LYS A 15 -14.40 -44.82 36.69
C LYS A 15 -13.30 -44.41 35.70
N GLN A 16 -12.10 -44.16 36.20
CA GLN A 16 -10.89 -44.68 35.54
C GLN A 16 -10.62 -46.09 36.09
N PRO A 17 -9.84 -46.91 35.35
CA PRO A 17 -8.48 -47.15 35.81
C PRO A 17 -7.42 -47.01 34.69
N SER A 18 -6.18 -47.24 35.08
CA SER A 18 -4.93 -46.89 34.40
C SER A 18 -4.14 -48.11 33.88
N TYR A 19 -2.97 -47.84 33.27
CA TYR A 19 -1.92 -48.80 32.84
C TYR A 19 -2.27 -49.62 31.57
N LEU A 20 -1.32 -50.06 30.71
CA LEU A 20 0.13 -50.25 30.88
C LEU A 20 0.89 -50.10 29.53
N SER A 21 2.19 -49.83 29.58
CA SER A 21 3.13 -49.85 28.45
C SER A 21 3.58 -51.26 28.07
N TYR A 22 4.02 -51.48 26.82
CA TYR A 22 5.01 -52.51 26.50
C TYR A 22 5.97 -52.10 25.36
N PHE A 23 7.26 -52.07 25.68
CA PHE A 23 8.42 -52.03 24.80
C PHE A 23 9.11 -53.41 24.88
N SER A 24 9.75 -53.92 23.80
CA SER A 24 10.89 -54.88 23.81
C SER A 24 11.07 -55.63 22.45
N PRO A 25 12.20 -56.31 22.17
CA PRO A 25 13.60 -55.87 22.41
C PRO A 25 14.68 -56.38 21.39
N HIS A 26 15.87 -55.75 21.39
CA HIS A 26 17.23 -56.36 21.21
C HIS A 26 17.56 -57.24 19.98
N PRO A 27 18.80 -57.79 19.79
CA PRO A 27 20.09 -57.69 20.53
C PRO A 27 21.27 -57.14 19.68
N SER A 28 22.57 -57.30 20.01
CA SER A 28 23.36 -56.84 21.19
C SER A 28 24.81 -57.37 21.13
N SER A 29 25.87 -56.59 21.43
CA SER A 29 27.16 -57.14 21.89
C SER A 29 28.06 -56.12 22.62
N TYR A 30 28.82 -56.61 23.61
CA TYR A 30 29.74 -55.86 24.47
C TYR A 30 31.16 -56.44 24.38
N GLY A 31 32.17 -55.61 24.64
CA GLY A 31 33.56 -56.04 24.87
C GLY A 31 34.30 -55.06 25.78
N THR A 32 34.58 -55.47 27.02
CA THR A 32 35.35 -54.71 28.03
C THR A 32 36.85 -55.03 27.91
N VAL A 33 37.76 -54.14 28.36
CA VAL A 33 39.00 -54.51 29.11
C VAL A 33 39.82 -53.28 29.57
N VAL A 34 40.00 -53.22 30.91
CA VAL A 34 41.18 -52.81 31.73
C VAL A 34 42.02 -51.55 31.41
N VAL A 35 42.23 -50.73 32.45
CA VAL A 35 43.27 -49.68 32.55
C VAL A 35 44.43 -50.16 33.45
N PRO A 36 45.70 -50.00 33.06
CA PRO A 36 46.86 -50.19 33.94
C PRO A 36 47.57 -48.87 34.33
N THR A 37 48.23 -48.88 35.50
CA THR A 37 48.98 -47.76 36.08
C THR A 37 50.51 -47.99 36.02
N GLY A 38 51.31 -46.99 35.63
CA GLY A 38 52.79 -47.02 35.73
C GLY A 38 53.50 -45.76 35.15
N PRO A 39 54.72 -45.38 35.59
CA PRO A 39 55.26 -44.02 35.37
C PRO A 39 56.49 -43.86 34.42
N ILE A 40 56.56 -42.69 33.73
CA ILE A 40 57.74 -41.78 33.51
C ILE A 40 59.00 -42.37 32.82
N PRO A 41 59.57 -41.82 31.70
CA PRO A 41 60.30 -40.53 31.75
C PRO A 41 60.46 -39.60 30.49
N THR A 42 60.65 -38.30 30.79
CA THR A 42 61.52 -37.25 30.16
C THR A 42 61.43 -36.83 28.67
N HIS A 43 60.90 -35.61 28.45
CA HIS A 43 61.48 -34.41 27.76
C HIS A 43 62.31 -34.49 26.45
N PRO A 44 62.40 -33.38 25.66
CA PRO A 44 61.49 -32.22 25.50
C PRO A 44 61.26 -31.82 24.01
N MET A 45 60.33 -30.88 23.73
CA MET A 45 60.65 -29.63 22.99
C MET A 45 59.50 -28.61 22.99
N ALA A 46 59.88 -27.34 22.89
CA ALA A 46 59.10 -26.14 23.18
C ALA A 46 57.81 -25.92 22.37
N VAL A 47 56.76 -25.44 23.06
CA VAL A 47 55.65 -24.69 22.46
C VAL A 47 55.98 -23.21 22.53
N LYS A 48 55.95 -22.49 21.41
CA LYS A 48 55.91 -21.02 21.37
C LYS A 48 54.47 -20.57 21.14
N ASN A 49 53.93 -19.81 22.10
CA ASN A 49 52.68 -19.08 21.92
C ASN A 49 52.96 -17.80 21.12
N GLU A 50 52.30 -17.60 19.99
CA GLU A 50 52.11 -16.27 19.40
C GLU A 50 50.62 -16.07 19.08
N ILE A 51 49.98 -15.16 19.83
CA ILE A 51 48.60 -14.75 19.62
C ILE A 51 48.63 -13.53 18.70
N PHE A 52 48.27 -13.71 17.43
CA PHE A 52 48.08 -12.59 16.51
C PHE A 52 46.73 -11.90 16.76
N ILE A 53 46.76 -10.78 17.48
CA ILE A 53 45.62 -9.85 17.56
C ILE A 53 45.64 -8.98 16.31
N VAL A 54 44.78 -9.28 15.34
CA VAL A 54 44.57 -8.43 14.17
C VAL A 54 43.63 -7.28 14.56
N ILE A 55 44.20 -6.10 14.85
CA ILE A 55 43.43 -4.86 15.01
C ILE A 55 43.13 -4.30 13.61
N CYS A 56 41.96 -4.65 13.06
CA CYS A 56 41.43 -3.99 11.87
C CYS A 56 40.98 -2.57 12.22
N VAL A 57 41.88 -1.60 12.09
CA VAL A 57 41.53 -0.18 12.12
C VAL A 57 40.76 0.16 10.83
N ILE A 58 39.44 0.07 10.88
CA ILE A 58 38.57 0.59 9.83
C ILE A 58 38.61 2.12 9.93
N VAL A 59 39.49 2.75 9.13
CA VAL A 59 39.42 4.18 8.86
C VAL A 59 38.20 4.40 7.97
N GLY A 60 37.04 4.59 8.60
CA GLY A 60 35.81 4.95 7.91
C GLY A 60 35.95 6.35 7.33
N THR A 61 36.26 6.46 6.04
CA THR A 61 36.09 7.70 5.29
C THR A 61 34.61 8.03 5.29
N ILE A 62 34.19 8.91 6.21
CA ILE A 62 32.86 9.51 6.13
C ILE A 62 32.88 10.47 4.95
N VAL A 63 32.63 9.93 3.75
CA VAL A 63 32.15 10.75 2.65
C VAL A 63 30.76 11.20 3.07
N ILE A 64 30.66 12.41 3.60
CA ILE A 64 29.38 13.12 3.69
C ILE A 64 29.01 13.47 2.25
N ILE A 65 28.51 12.47 1.51
CA ILE A 65 27.67 12.75 0.35
C ILE A 65 26.49 13.49 0.95
N GLY A 66 26.38 14.77 0.63
CA GLY A 66 25.20 15.57 0.91
C GLY A 66 24.06 15.01 0.06
N GLY A 67 23.47 13.91 0.54
CA GLY A 67 22.35 13.25 -0.08
C GLY A 67 21.20 14.23 -0.15
N ASN A 68 21.02 14.83 -1.32
CA ASN A 68 19.73 15.28 -1.78
C ASN A 68 18.77 14.13 -1.51
N ALA A 69 17.84 14.30 -0.57
CA ALA A 69 16.86 13.24 -0.32
C ALA A 69 16.07 13.03 -1.61
N GLU A 70 16.15 11.83 -2.16
CA GLU A 70 15.40 11.39 -3.33
C GLU A 70 14.21 10.55 -2.86
N LEU A 71 13.19 10.39 -3.71
CA LEU A 71 12.04 9.55 -3.37
C LEU A 71 12.51 8.10 -3.17
N GLN A 72 12.16 7.51 -2.02
CA GLN A 72 12.55 6.13 -1.74
C GLN A 72 11.91 5.19 -2.77
N ARG A 73 12.74 4.38 -3.42
CA ARG A 73 12.35 3.44 -4.46
C ARG A 73 12.25 2.01 -3.93
N PHE A 74 11.23 1.30 -4.38
CA PHE A 74 10.93 -0.09 -4.05
C PHE A 74 10.61 -0.85 -5.33
N ASP A 75 10.90 -2.15 -5.38
CA ASP A 75 10.69 -2.94 -6.58
C ASP A 75 9.57 -3.98 -6.40
N HIS A 76 8.76 -4.16 -7.42
CA HIS A 76 7.80 -5.25 -7.57
C HIS A 76 7.92 -5.78 -9.01
N PRO A 77 8.57 -6.93 -9.23
CA PRO A 77 8.78 -7.45 -10.58
C PRO A 77 7.43 -7.78 -11.24
N ALA A 78 7.39 -7.67 -12.57
CA ALA A 78 6.25 -8.15 -13.34
C ALA A 78 6.14 -9.68 -13.27
N LYS A 79 4.95 -10.19 -13.62
CA LYS A 79 4.74 -11.63 -13.75
C LYS A 79 5.65 -12.23 -14.83
N ALA A 80 5.80 -13.56 -14.78
CA ALA A 80 6.56 -14.31 -15.78
C ALA A 80 6.04 -14.16 -17.24
N ASP A 81 4.80 -13.70 -17.44
CA ASP A 81 4.23 -13.37 -18.76
C ASP A 81 4.49 -11.92 -19.21
N GLY A 82 5.24 -11.14 -18.43
CA GLY A 82 5.53 -9.72 -18.71
C GLY A 82 4.35 -8.79 -18.45
N SER A 83 3.39 -9.19 -17.61
CA SER A 83 2.23 -8.38 -17.23
C SER A 83 2.16 -8.04 -15.74
N LEU A 84 1.34 -7.04 -15.42
CA LEU A 84 0.91 -6.66 -14.07
C LEU A 84 -0.62 -6.61 -14.02
N SER A 85 -1.17 -6.99 -12.88
CA SER A 85 -2.59 -7.07 -12.56
C SER A 85 -2.83 -6.40 -11.21
N ILE A 86 -3.48 -5.24 -11.22
CA ILE A 86 -3.54 -4.29 -10.11
C ILE A 86 -4.99 -3.90 -9.82
N LEU A 87 -5.33 -3.76 -8.53
CA LEU A 87 -6.55 -3.09 -8.07
C LEU A 87 -6.23 -1.71 -7.51
N VAL A 88 -7.11 -0.74 -7.72
CA VAL A 88 -6.99 0.63 -7.19
C VAL A 88 -8.26 0.99 -6.42
N VAL A 89 -8.11 1.49 -5.19
CA VAL A 89 -9.23 1.91 -4.34
C VAL A 89 -8.85 3.07 -3.40
N GLY A 90 -9.70 4.10 -3.32
CA GLY A 90 -9.58 5.23 -2.40
C GLY A 90 -10.73 5.31 -1.41
N ASP A 91 -10.56 6.14 -0.38
CA ASP A 91 -11.67 6.69 0.41
C ASP A 91 -12.52 5.61 1.10
N TRP A 92 -11.87 4.55 1.59
CA TRP A 92 -12.51 3.28 1.94
C TRP A 92 -12.72 3.05 3.46
N GLY A 93 -11.88 3.58 4.35
CA GLY A 93 -11.81 3.11 5.74
C GLY A 93 -12.99 3.41 6.64
N ARG A 94 -14.01 2.54 6.70
CA ARG A 94 -15.25 2.79 7.45
C ARG A 94 -15.76 1.60 8.26
N LYS A 95 -14.87 0.73 8.73
CA LYS A 95 -15.23 -0.44 9.58
C LYS A 95 -16.30 -1.33 8.94
N GLY A 96 -16.20 -1.55 7.62
CA GLY A 96 -17.15 -2.31 6.79
C GLY A 96 -18.43 -1.56 6.39
N LYS A 97 -18.70 -0.39 6.98
CA LYS A 97 -19.91 0.41 6.72
C LYS A 97 -19.85 1.13 5.37
N TYR A 98 -21.01 1.65 4.93
CA TYR A 98 -21.16 2.36 3.66
C TYR A 98 -20.62 1.53 2.48
N ASN A 99 -21.06 0.27 2.40
CA ASN A 99 -20.73 -0.71 1.36
C ASN A 99 -19.23 -1.04 1.21
N GLN A 100 -18.36 -0.62 2.13
CA GLN A 100 -16.94 -0.99 2.12
C GLN A 100 -16.75 -2.52 2.06
N SER A 101 -17.53 -3.30 2.85
CA SER A 101 -17.46 -4.77 2.79
C SER A 101 -17.96 -5.37 1.47
N GLN A 102 -18.86 -4.68 0.74
CA GLN A 102 -19.33 -5.12 -0.58
C GLN A 102 -18.27 -4.83 -1.65
N VAL A 103 -17.67 -3.64 -1.62
CA VAL A 103 -16.48 -3.29 -2.42
C VAL A 103 -15.38 -4.31 -2.18
N ALA A 104 -15.04 -4.61 -0.93
CA ALA A 104 -14.02 -5.62 -0.57
C ALA A 104 -14.35 -7.03 -1.10
N SER A 105 -15.60 -7.46 -1.01
CA SER A 105 -16.05 -8.74 -1.56
C SER A 105 -15.87 -8.79 -3.09
N GLN A 106 -16.24 -7.71 -3.79
CA GLN A 106 -16.14 -7.65 -5.24
C GLN A 106 -14.70 -7.47 -5.72
N MET A 107 -13.88 -6.72 -5.00
CA MET A 107 -12.42 -6.68 -5.18
C MET A 107 -11.81 -8.08 -5.05
N GLY A 108 -12.25 -8.88 -4.07
CA GLY A 108 -11.80 -10.26 -3.91
C GLY A 108 -12.12 -11.15 -5.12
N ILE A 109 -13.36 -11.07 -5.62
CA ILE A 109 -13.81 -11.80 -6.82
C ILE A 109 -13.03 -11.36 -8.08
N THR A 110 -12.82 -10.06 -8.26
CA THR A 110 -12.09 -9.53 -9.43
C THR A 110 -10.59 -9.82 -9.33
N GLY A 111 -9.99 -9.69 -8.15
CA GLY A 111 -8.59 -10.01 -7.88
C GLY A 111 -8.23 -11.47 -8.11
N GLU A 112 -9.15 -12.41 -7.80
CA GLU A 112 -8.97 -13.84 -8.11
C GLU A 112 -8.96 -14.06 -9.63
N LYS A 113 -9.91 -13.45 -10.36
CA LYS A 113 -10.04 -13.60 -11.83
C LYS A 113 -8.86 -13.05 -12.62
N MET A 114 -8.17 -12.04 -12.10
CA MET A 114 -7.01 -11.42 -12.75
C MET A 114 -5.66 -11.94 -12.24
N ASP A 115 -5.67 -12.83 -11.23
CA ASP A 115 -4.47 -13.25 -10.49
C ASP A 115 -3.70 -12.01 -9.96
N LEU A 116 -4.27 -11.33 -8.96
CA LEU A 116 -3.78 -10.03 -8.50
C LEU A 116 -2.32 -10.05 -8.03
N ASP A 117 -1.53 -9.05 -8.46
CA ASP A 117 -0.16 -8.82 -7.97
C ASP A 117 -0.16 -7.95 -6.70
N PHE A 118 -0.81 -6.78 -6.76
CA PHE A 118 -0.89 -5.81 -5.66
C PHE A 118 -2.10 -4.87 -5.74
N ILE A 119 -2.35 -4.15 -4.64
CA ILE A 119 -3.38 -3.13 -4.53
C ILE A 119 -2.69 -1.76 -4.39
N ILE A 120 -3.24 -0.75 -5.06
CA ILE A 120 -2.94 0.67 -4.86
C ILE A 120 -4.04 1.28 -4.01
N SER A 121 -3.68 1.99 -2.94
CA SER A 121 -4.61 2.87 -2.24
C SER A 121 -4.29 4.34 -2.45
N THR A 122 -5.29 5.10 -2.93
CA THR A 122 -5.21 6.54 -3.16
C THR A 122 -5.49 7.36 -1.89
N GLY A 123 -5.40 6.76 -0.71
CA GLY A 123 -5.53 7.45 0.58
C GLY A 123 -6.96 7.60 1.09
N ASP A 124 -7.09 8.38 2.15
CA ASP A 124 -8.26 8.40 3.05
C ASP A 124 -8.55 6.99 3.60
N ASN A 125 -7.47 6.41 4.13
CA ASN A 125 -7.40 5.02 4.58
C ASN A 125 -8.26 4.78 5.84
N PHE A 126 -8.44 5.79 6.71
CA PHE A 126 -9.22 5.65 7.95
C PHE A 126 -10.08 6.89 8.26
N TYR A 127 -11.40 6.71 8.34
CA TYR A 127 -12.35 7.77 8.64
C TYR A 127 -12.93 7.70 10.07
N PRO A 128 -13.37 8.84 10.65
CA PRO A 128 -13.40 10.17 10.03
C PRO A 128 -12.14 11.02 10.26
N SER A 129 -11.18 10.57 11.05
CA SER A 129 -10.00 11.36 11.44
C SER A 129 -8.77 10.47 11.65
N GLY A 130 -8.41 9.69 10.64
CA GLY A 130 -7.22 8.83 10.67
C GLY A 130 -7.26 7.74 11.74
N LEU A 131 -6.09 7.30 12.16
CA LEU A 131 -5.87 6.47 13.35
C LEU A 131 -5.49 7.37 14.53
N THR A 132 -5.76 6.96 15.77
CA THR A 132 -5.27 7.68 16.96
C THR A 132 -3.85 7.28 17.37
N GLY A 133 -3.25 6.30 16.69
CA GLY A 133 -1.91 5.77 16.99
C GLY A 133 -1.69 4.36 16.41
N GLU A 134 -0.48 3.82 16.58
CA GLU A 134 -0.02 2.57 15.96
C GLU A 134 -0.82 1.31 16.40
N HIS A 135 -1.46 1.39 17.56
CA HIS A 135 -2.28 0.32 18.15
C HIS A 135 -3.79 0.57 18.03
N ASP A 136 -4.24 1.56 17.25
CA ASP A 136 -5.67 1.81 17.06
C ASP A 136 -6.35 0.58 16.44
N THR A 137 -7.50 0.22 17.03
CA THR A 137 -8.42 -0.82 16.56
C THR A 137 -9.00 -0.53 15.17
N ALA A 138 -9.13 0.75 14.79
CA ALA A 138 -9.67 1.16 13.49
C ALA A 138 -8.87 0.60 12.30
N PHE A 139 -7.57 0.34 12.48
CA PHE A 139 -6.73 -0.38 11.53
C PHE A 139 -7.31 -1.78 11.25
N GLU A 140 -7.44 -2.63 12.27
CA GLU A 140 -8.00 -3.97 12.07
C GLU A 140 -9.47 -3.95 11.62
N GLU A 141 -10.28 -3.08 12.21
CA GLU A 141 -11.72 -3.01 11.94
C GLU A 141 -12.04 -2.52 10.52
N SER A 142 -11.20 -1.65 9.95
CA SER A 142 -11.40 -1.09 8.61
C SER A 142 -10.55 -1.75 7.53
N PHE A 143 -9.42 -2.39 7.89
CA PHE A 143 -8.50 -3.00 6.93
C PHE A 143 -8.44 -4.53 7.08
N THR A 144 -7.79 -5.04 8.13
CA THR A 144 -7.52 -6.48 8.32
C THR A 144 -8.76 -7.35 8.28
N LYS A 145 -9.84 -6.93 8.94
CA LYS A 145 -11.09 -7.70 9.07
C LYS A 145 -12.07 -7.47 7.89
N ILE A 146 -11.71 -6.60 6.94
CA ILE A 146 -12.54 -6.27 5.77
C ILE A 146 -11.99 -6.90 4.49
N TYR A 147 -10.69 -6.76 4.22
CA TYR A 147 -10.04 -7.27 3.01
C TYR A 147 -9.44 -8.66 3.26
N THR A 148 -10.33 -9.62 3.54
CA THR A 148 -10.00 -11.00 3.99
C THR A 148 -9.95 -12.04 2.88
N ALA A 149 -10.36 -11.70 1.66
CA ALA A 149 -10.32 -12.63 0.53
C ALA A 149 -8.87 -13.08 0.22
N PRO A 150 -8.61 -14.35 -0.16
CA PRO A 150 -7.27 -14.84 -0.45
C PRO A 150 -6.51 -14.02 -1.50
N SER A 151 -7.19 -13.65 -2.59
CA SER A 151 -6.69 -12.77 -3.64
C SER A 151 -6.28 -11.37 -3.19
N LEU A 152 -6.78 -10.89 -2.04
CA LEU A 152 -6.44 -9.59 -1.45
C LEU A 152 -5.31 -9.67 -0.40
N GLN A 153 -4.74 -10.86 -0.15
CA GLN A 153 -3.55 -11.05 0.69
C GLN A 153 -2.26 -10.74 -0.11
N ARG A 154 -2.26 -9.56 -0.74
CA ARG A 154 -1.18 -8.97 -1.54
C ARG A 154 -0.79 -7.63 -0.93
N LEU A 155 0.37 -7.08 -1.29
CA LEU A 155 0.79 -5.78 -0.77
C LEU A 155 -0.19 -4.67 -1.20
N TRP A 156 -0.53 -3.80 -0.25
CA TRP A 156 -1.30 -2.57 -0.45
C TRP A 156 -0.35 -1.39 -0.41
N TYR A 157 0.03 -0.88 -1.58
CA TYR A 157 0.83 0.33 -1.72
C TYR A 157 -0.06 1.56 -1.57
N SER A 158 0.02 2.21 -0.41
CA SER A 158 -0.90 3.26 0.02
C SER A 158 -0.22 4.62 0.17
N VAL A 159 -0.94 5.71 -0.13
CA VAL A 159 -0.62 7.09 0.28
C VAL A 159 -1.57 7.55 1.39
N LEU A 160 -1.31 8.73 1.96
CA LEU A 160 -2.21 9.39 2.91
C LEU A 160 -3.18 10.34 2.21
N GLY A 161 -4.43 10.36 2.67
CA GLY A 161 -5.41 11.39 2.32
C GLY A 161 -5.59 12.44 3.42
N ASN A 162 -6.48 13.42 3.18
CA ASN A 162 -6.69 14.51 4.14
C ASN A 162 -7.44 14.09 5.40
N HIS A 163 -8.20 12.99 5.40
CA HIS A 163 -8.78 12.43 6.62
C HIS A 163 -7.73 11.66 7.44
N ASP A 164 -6.75 11.03 6.80
CA ASP A 164 -5.63 10.37 7.49
C ASP A 164 -4.80 11.37 8.30
N TYR A 165 -4.53 12.52 7.69
CA TYR A 165 -3.87 13.66 8.32
C TYR A 165 -4.66 14.29 9.48
N ARG A 166 -5.94 13.96 9.70
CA ARG A 166 -6.72 14.44 10.86
C ARG A 166 -6.56 13.56 12.12
N GLY A 167 -5.80 12.48 12.02
CA GLY A 167 -5.36 11.65 13.15
C GLY A 167 -3.84 11.69 13.30
N ASP A 168 -3.27 10.62 13.84
CA ASP A 168 -1.84 10.35 13.79
C ASP A 168 -1.46 9.87 12.38
N ALA A 169 -0.94 10.79 11.56
CA ALA A 169 -0.51 10.49 10.20
C ALA A 169 0.73 9.58 10.18
N LEU A 170 1.62 9.73 11.17
CA LEU A 170 2.87 8.96 11.27
C LEU A 170 2.62 7.51 11.67
N ALA A 171 1.59 7.23 12.47
CA ALA A 171 1.17 5.88 12.82
C ALA A 171 0.89 5.03 11.57
N GLN A 172 0.32 5.62 10.52
CA GLN A 172 0.04 4.91 9.26
C GLN A 172 1.32 4.48 8.51
N LEU A 173 2.42 5.22 8.72
CA LEU A 173 3.73 4.97 8.10
C LEU A 173 4.60 4.03 8.96
N SER A 174 4.15 3.69 10.16
CA SER A 174 4.94 2.93 11.13
C SER A 174 5.13 1.47 10.68
N PRO A 175 6.35 0.89 10.84
CA PRO A 175 6.56 -0.54 10.63
C PRO A 175 5.67 -1.40 11.55
N ILE A 176 5.13 -0.86 12.65
CA ILE A 176 4.23 -1.59 13.55
C ILE A 176 2.92 -1.99 12.85
N LEU A 177 2.37 -1.17 11.94
CA LEU A 177 1.17 -1.57 11.18
C LEU A 177 1.46 -2.74 10.23
N LYS A 178 2.63 -2.73 9.58
CA LYS A 178 3.09 -3.86 8.76
C LYS A 178 3.39 -5.11 9.59
N GLN A 179 3.78 -4.97 10.87
CA GLN A 179 3.91 -6.10 11.79
C GLN A 179 2.53 -6.64 12.24
N ARG A 180 1.53 -5.76 12.42
CA ARG A 180 0.14 -6.15 12.72
C ARG A 180 -0.53 -6.85 11.53
N ASP A 181 -0.23 -6.41 10.32
CA ASP A 181 -0.76 -6.98 9.07
C ASP A 181 0.27 -6.82 7.94
N GLY A 182 0.93 -7.93 7.56
CA GLY A 182 2.06 -7.95 6.63
C GLY A 182 1.77 -7.41 5.23
N LYS A 183 0.49 -7.25 4.88
CA LYS A 183 0.05 -6.73 3.58
C LYS A 183 -0.04 -5.20 3.54
N TRP A 184 0.09 -4.50 4.67
CA TRP A 184 0.10 -3.03 4.73
C TRP A 184 1.44 -2.44 4.30
N PHE A 185 1.38 -1.42 3.44
CA PHE A 185 2.52 -0.57 3.09
C PHE A 185 2.05 0.88 2.85
N CYS A 186 2.52 1.83 3.65
CA CYS A 186 2.20 3.24 3.45
C CYS A 186 3.41 4.13 3.73
N LEU A 187 3.66 5.06 2.82
CA LEU A 187 4.63 6.14 2.95
C LEU A 187 3.99 7.42 2.37
N LYS A 188 4.52 8.60 2.72
CA LYS A 188 4.01 9.88 2.21
C LYS A 188 4.22 10.01 0.70
N SER A 189 5.47 9.86 0.27
CA SER A 189 5.87 9.86 -1.14
C SER A 189 6.97 8.82 -1.37
N TYR A 190 6.91 8.08 -2.47
CA TYR A 190 7.84 6.99 -2.82
C TYR A 190 7.64 6.55 -4.27
N ILE A 191 8.54 5.71 -4.77
CA ILE A 191 8.45 5.12 -6.11
C ILE A 191 8.32 3.61 -5.98
N LEU A 192 7.42 3.02 -6.76
CA LEU A 192 7.37 1.59 -7.02
C LEU A 192 7.83 1.33 -8.46
N SER A 193 9.03 0.77 -8.62
CA SER A 193 9.52 0.24 -9.89
C SER A 193 8.91 -1.12 -10.17
N THR A 194 8.62 -1.35 -11.44
CA THR A 194 8.37 -2.67 -12.02
C THR A 194 9.11 -2.74 -13.36
N ASP A 195 9.26 -3.94 -13.94
CA ASP A 195 10.00 -4.10 -15.21
C ASP A 195 9.35 -3.37 -16.42
N ILE A 196 8.08 -2.96 -16.30
CA ILE A 196 7.27 -2.39 -17.40
C ILE A 196 6.67 -1.01 -17.10
N ALA A 197 6.58 -0.62 -15.83
CA ALA A 197 5.92 0.59 -15.35
C ALA A 197 6.56 1.14 -14.06
N GLU A 198 6.48 2.44 -13.85
CA GLU A 198 6.84 3.10 -12.60
C GLU A 198 5.66 3.88 -12.02
N PHE A 199 5.42 3.66 -10.72
CA PHE A 199 4.36 4.34 -9.97
C PHE A 199 5.00 5.33 -8.98
N PHE A 200 4.70 6.61 -9.15
CA PHE A 200 5.20 7.71 -8.32
C PHE A 200 4.10 8.10 -7.35
N PHE A 201 4.19 7.64 -6.12
CA PHE A 201 3.26 7.95 -5.04
C PHE A 201 3.64 9.29 -4.40
N ILE A 202 2.69 10.21 -4.28
CA ILE A 202 2.95 11.60 -3.89
C ILE A 202 1.95 12.08 -2.84
N ASP A 203 2.47 12.62 -1.73
CA ASP A 203 1.67 13.26 -0.70
C ASP A 203 1.08 14.59 -1.17
N THR A 204 -0.15 14.50 -1.66
CA THR A 204 -0.93 15.66 -2.11
C THR A 204 -1.51 16.50 -0.97
N THR A 205 -1.59 15.99 0.26
CA THR A 205 -2.34 16.69 1.33
C THR A 205 -1.73 18.05 1.71
N PRO A 206 -0.40 18.19 1.81
CA PRO A 206 0.23 19.49 2.07
C PRO A 206 0.07 20.53 0.95
N PHE A 207 -0.37 20.17 -0.27
CA PHE A 207 -0.55 21.13 -1.36
C PHE A 207 -1.78 22.03 -1.19
N GLN A 208 -2.81 21.56 -0.50
CA GLN A 208 -4.09 22.23 -0.37
C GLN A 208 -4.02 23.37 0.67
N ASP A 209 -4.04 24.63 0.21
CA ASP A 209 -3.79 25.83 1.04
C ASP A 209 -4.81 25.96 2.17
N LYS A 210 -6.09 25.64 1.91
CA LYS A 210 -7.17 25.79 2.90
C LYS A 210 -6.93 24.97 4.17
N TYR A 211 -6.19 23.86 4.11
CA TYR A 211 -5.88 23.07 5.32
C TYR A 211 -4.89 23.75 6.27
N PHE A 212 -4.20 24.81 5.82
CA PHE A 212 -3.31 25.62 6.63
C PHE A 212 -3.90 26.99 6.97
N THR A 213 -4.70 27.57 6.07
CA THR A 213 -5.22 28.95 6.20
C THR A 213 -6.65 29.03 6.73
N ASP A 214 -7.50 28.06 6.41
CA ASP A 214 -8.90 27.98 6.86
C ASP A 214 -9.35 26.53 7.06
N PRO A 215 -8.82 25.82 8.07
CA PRO A 215 -9.13 24.41 8.29
C PRO A 215 -10.49 24.19 8.98
N GLY A 216 -11.21 25.25 9.37
CA GLY A 216 -12.36 25.17 10.29
C GLY A 216 -12.00 24.44 11.59
N ASP A 217 -12.90 23.60 12.11
CA ASP A 217 -12.62 22.82 13.34
C ASP A 217 -11.67 21.61 13.12
N LYS A 218 -11.00 21.50 11.97
CA LYS A 218 -10.18 20.31 11.66
C LYS A 218 -8.73 20.55 12.05
N VAL A 219 -8.19 19.67 12.89
CA VAL A 219 -6.76 19.66 13.22
C VAL A 219 -6.07 18.71 12.24
N TYR A 220 -4.87 19.09 11.77
CA TYR A 220 -4.06 18.30 10.85
C TYR A 220 -2.67 18.05 11.44
N ASP A 221 -2.18 16.81 11.33
CA ASP A 221 -0.88 16.37 11.81
C ASP A 221 0.25 16.73 10.82
N TRP A 222 0.76 17.95 10.93
CA TRP A 222 1.85 18.43 10.07
C TRP A 222 3.26 17.95 10.49
N ARG A 223 3.38 16.91 11.34
CA ARG A 223 4.69 16.31 11.67
C ARG A 223 5.35 15.75 10.41
N GLY A 224 6.61 16.11 10.20
CA GLY A 224 7.35 15.78 8.97
C GLY A 224 6.76 16.41 7.70
N VAL A 225 6.02 17.52 7.81
CA VAL A 225 5.59 18.38 6.68
C VAL A 225 6.14 19.81 6.85
N LEU A 226 6.25 20.30 8.08
CA LEU A 226 6.78 21.64 8.33
C LEU A 226 8.32 21.68 8.23
N PRO A 227 8.93 22.73 7.63
CA PRO A 227 8.28 23.89 6.98
C PRO A 227 7.65 23.54 5.62
N ARG A 228 6.37 23.90 5.45
CA ARG A 228 5.52 23.49 4.31
C ARG A 228 6.14 23.74 2.94
N GLU A 229 6.59 24.96 2.66
CA GLU A 229 7.16 25.27 1.33
C GLU A 229 8.46 24.53 1.05
N LYS A 230 9.28 24.23 2.08
CA LYS A 230 10.47 23.39 1.90
C LYS A 230 10.06 21.97 1.51
N TYR A 231 9.06 21.42 2.20
CA TYR A 231 8.53 20.09 1.92
C TYR A 231 7.92 19.97 0.51
N LEU A 232 7.07 20.93 0.11
CA LEU A 232 6.49 20.98 -1.23
C LEU A 232 7.55 21.15 -2.32
N THR A 233 8.53 22.04 -2.12
CA THR A 233 9.64 22.23 -3.07
C THR A 233 10.50 20.97 -3.20
N THR A 234 10.73 20.26 -2.09
CA THR A 234 11.48 19.00 -2.07
C THR A 234 10.72 17.93 -2.89
N ILE A 235 9.45 17.64 -2.56
CA ILE A 235 8.66 16.65 -3.31
C ILE A 235 8.58 16.95 -4.80
N LEU A 236 8.35 18.20 -5.19
CA LEU A 236 8.24 18.57 -6.61
C LEU A 236 9.56 18.33 -7.35
N ARG A 237 10.69 18.74 -6.75
CA ARG A 237 12.03 18.53 -7.28
C ARG A 237 12.37 17.03 -7.39
N ASP A 238 12.09 16.26 -6.35
CA ASP A 238 12.47 14.85 -6.29
C ASP A 238 11.63 14.02 -7.28
N LEU A 239 10.35 14.37 -7.43
CA LEU A 239 9.49 13.82 -8.47
C LEU A 239 9.96 14.20 -9.87
N GLU A 240 10.32 15.46 -10.12
CA GLU A 240 10.81 15.93 -11.42
C GLU A 240 12.12 15.23 -11.82
N SER A 241 13.07 15.07 -10.89
CA SER A 241 14.31 14.30 -11.12
C SER A 241 13.99 12.84 -11.46
N ALA A 242 13.21 12.17 -10.62
CA ALA A 242 12.89 10.76 -10.81
C ALA A 242 12.06 10.50 -12.09
N LEU A 243 11.17 11.42 -12.47
CA LEU A 243 10.44 11.34 -13.74
C LEU A 243 11.35 11.56 -14.94
N GLY A 244 12.36 12.43 -14.84
CA GLY A 244 13.38 12.67 -15.87
C GLY A 244 14.32 11.48 -16.06
N GLU A 245 14.71 10.83 -14.96
CA GLU A 245 15.56 9.63 -14.92
C GLU A 245 14.80 8.35 -15.32
N SER A 246 13.48 8.33 -15.16
CA SER A 246 12.64 7.16 -15.46
C SER A 246 12.66 6.79 -16.95
N HIS A 247 13.19 5.60 -17.24
CA HIS A 247 13.08 4.93 -18.54
C HIS A 247 11.86 3.99 -18.65
N ALA A 248 11.03 3.89 -17.59
CA ALA A 248 9.83 3.07 -17.61
C ALA A 248 8.86 3.45 -18.74
N LYS A 249 8.31 2.43 -19.41
CA LYS A 249 7.43 2.63 -20.57
C LYS A 249 6.06 3.19 -20.18
N TRP A 250 5.59 2.90 -18.97
CA TRP A 250 4.42 3.54 -18.37
C TRP A 250 4.82 4.34 -17.13
N LYS A 251 4.52 5.65 -17.11
CA LYS A 251 4.76 6.53 -15.95
C LYS A 251 3.42 6.91 -15.34
N ILE A 252 3.17 6.46 -14.11
CA ILE A 252 1.88 6.57 -13.42
C ILE A 252 2.11 7.33 -12.12
N VAL A 253 1.41 8.46 -11.90
CA VAL A 253 1.50 9.21 -10.65
C VAL A 253 0.24 8.96 -9.82
N VAL A 254 0.43 8.62 -8.55
CA VAL A 254 -0.64 8.31 -7.61
C VAL A 254 -0.66 9.36 -6.51
N GLY A 255 -1.81 10.00 -6.29
CA GLY A 255 -2.04 10.95 -5.21
C GLY A 255 -3.37 10.69 -4.52
N HIS A 256 -3.75 11.56 -3.60
CA HIS A 256 -5.08 11.55 -2.99
C HIS A 256 -6.01 12.57 -3.66
N HIS A 257 -5.58 13.83 -3.72
CA HIS A 257 -6.40 14.93 -4.23
C HIS A 257 -6.51 14.94 -5.77
N THR A 258 -7.57 15.57 -6.25
CA THR A 258 -7.92 15.75 -7.66
C THR A 258 -7.08 16.83 -8.35
N ILE A 259 -6.48 16.51 -9.51
CA ILE A 259 -5.95 17.54 -10.44
C ILE A 259 -7.05 18.01 -11.40
N ARG A 260 -7.86 17.06 -11.89
CA ARG A 260 -9.08 17.28 -12.66
C ARG A 260 -10.21 16.51 -12.01
N SER A 261 -11.37 17.15 -11.82
CA SER A 261 -12.59 16.43 -11.45
C SER A 261 -13.87 17.22 -11.76
N GLY A 262 -14.94 16.49 -12.10
CA GLY A 262 -16.33 16.95 -12.08
C GLY A 262 -17.07 16.59 -10.79
N GLY A 263 -16.38 16.11 -9.76
CA GLY A 263 -16.92 15.85 -8.42
C GLY A 263 -17.20 17.12 -7.61
N ILE A 264 -17.42 16.96 -6.30
CA ILE A 264 -17.76 18.08 -5.40
C ILE A 264 -16.53 18.89 -4.98
N HIS A 265 -15.33 18.29 -5.03
CA HIS A 265 -14.09 18.98 -4.71
C HIS A 265 -13.48 19.66 -5.95
N GLY A 266 -13.71 19.10 -7.14
CA GLY A 266 -13.25 19.69 -8.40
C GLY A 266 -11.73 19.77 -8.48
N ASP A 267 -11.19 20.72 -9.24
CA ASP A 267 -9.74 20.87 -9.45
C ASP A 267 -9.02 21.48 -8.23
N THR A 268 -8.08 20.75 -7.61
CA THR A 268 -7.17 21.30 -6.59
C THR A 268 -6.16 22.25 -7.24
N GLN A 269 -6.43 23.55 -7.18
CA GLN A 269 -5.73 24.60 -7.94
C GLN A 269 -4.21 24.63 -7.72
N GLU A 270 -3.74 24.24 -6.54
CA GLU A 270 -2.33 24.18 -6.18
C GLU A 270 -1.62 23.04 -6.91
N LEU A 271 -2.28 21.89 -7.09
CA LEU A 271 -1.78 20.81 -7.94
C LEU A 271 -1.83 21.18 -9.42
N VAL A 272 -2.89 21.85 -9.88
CA VAL A 272 -2.98 22.37 -11.26
C VAL A 272 -1.84 23.34 -11.58
N LYS A 273 -1.44 24.18 -10.62
CA LYS A 273 -0.36 25.17 -10.79
C LYS A 273 1.04 24.60 -10.61
N ARG A 274 1.25 23.68 -9.65
CA ARG A 274 2.61 23.23 -9.25
C ARG A 274 2.96 21.82 -9.73
N LEU A 275 2.01 20.89 -9.76
CA LEU A 275 2.26 19.48 -10.09
C LEU A 275 2.00 19.16 -11.57
N LEU A 276 0.83 19.57 -12.09
CA LEU A 276 0.41 19.27 -13.47
C LEU A 276 1.44 19.67 -14.55
N PRO A 277 2.15 20.82 -14.46
CA PRO A 277 3.19 21.16 -15.43
C PRO A 277 4.32 20.13 -15.50
N ILE A 278 4.75 19.60 -14.33
CA ILE A 278 5.79 18.56 -14.24
C ILE A 278 5.30 17.26 -14.87
N LEU A 279 4.06 16.85 -14.59
CA LEU A 279 3.46 15.64 -15.18
C LEU A 279 3.42 15.71 -16.71
N LYS A 280 2.99 16.85 -17.25
CA LYS A 280 2.94 17.09 -18.71
C LYS A 280 4.33 17.14 -19.34
N ALA A 281 5.26 17.91 -18.76
CA ALA A 281 6.63 18.01 -19.26
C ALA A 281 7.37 16.66 -19.26
N SER A 282 7.06 15.80 -18.30
CA SER A 282 7.67 14.47 -18.14
C SER A 282 6.99 13.35 -18.95
N ASN A 283 5.94 13.67 -19.72
CA ASN A 283 5.10 12.71 -20.44
C ASN A 283 4.53 11.59 -19.54
N VAL A 284 4.01 11.97 -18.37
CA VAL A 284 3.25 11.05 -17.50
C VAL A 284 1.99 10.60 -18.22
N ASP A 285 1.72 9.30 -18.18
CA ASP A 285 0.59 8.69 -18.87
C ASP A 285 -0.72 8.86 -18.10
N MET A 286 -0.65 8.70 -16.77
CA MET A 286 -1.80 8.57 -15.91
C MET A 286 -1.56 9.26 -14.58
N TYR A 287 -2.54 10.06 -14.14
CA TYR A 287 -2.68 10.52 -12.77
C TYR A 287 -3.87 9.81 -12.13
N ILE A 288 -3.66 9.20 -10.97
CA ILE A 288 -4.65 8.37 -10.28
C ILE A 288 -4.89 8.93 -8.87
N ASN A 289 -6.15 9.19 -8.52
CA ASN A 289 -6.52 9.82 -7.24
C ASN A 289 -7.79 9.23 -6.59
N GLY A 290 -8.07 9.69 -5.37
CA GLY A 290 -9.32 9.49 -4.65
C GLY A 290 -9.97 10.86 -4.40
N HIS A 291 -10.29 11.15 -3.13
CA HIS A 291 -10.76 12.44 -2.60
C HIS A 291 -12.19 12.80 -3.02
N ASP A 292 -12.46 12.85 -4.32
CA ASP A 292 -13.84 12.90 -4.80
C ASP A 292 -14.46 11.50 -4.74
N HIS A 293 -15.53 11.37 -3.96
CA HIS A 293 -16.17 10.07 -3.70
C HIS A 293 -17.05 9.63 -4.89
N CYS A 294 -16.39 9.28 -5.99
CA CYS A 294 -16.94 8.82 -7.25
C CYS A 294 -15.96 7.90 -7.98
N LEU A 295 -16.34 7.42 -9.15
CA LEU A 295 -15.43 6.85 -10.15
C LEU A 295 -15.43 7.75 -11.40
N GLU A 296 -14.26 8.06 -11.95
CA GLU A 296 -14.13 9.08 -12.99
C GLU A 296 -12.97 8.79 -13.96
N HIS A 297 -13.15 9.21 -15.21
CA HIS A 297 -12.08 9.29 -16.19
C HIS A 297 -12.21 10.58 -17.00
N ILE A 298 -11.16 11.39 -16.99
CA ILE A 298 -11.01 12.61 -17.78
C ILE A 298 -9.74 12.48 -18.64
N SER A 299 -9.86 12.68 -19.95
CA SER A 299 -8.70 12.77 -20.83
C SER A 299 -8.21 14.21 -20.93
N SER A 300 -6.90 14.44 -20.85
CA SER A 300 -6.35 15.76 -21.15
C SER A 300 -6.50 16.12 -22.64
N GLY A 301 -6.77 17.38 -22.96
CA GLY A 301 -6.98 17.84 -24.34
C GLY A 301 -5.72 18.31 -25.07
N ASP A 302 -4.63 18.53 -24.35
CA ASP A 302 -3.35 19.08 -24.84
C ASP A 302 -2.14 18.21 -24.49
N SER A 303 -2.37 17.01 -23.96
CA SER A 303 -1.34 16.03 -23.61
C SER A 303 -1.91 14.60 -23.59
N PRO A 304 -1.10 13.54 -23.69
CA PRO A 304 -1.58 12.15 -23.58
C PRO A 304 -2.02 11.75 -22.16
N LEU A 305 -1.82 12.61 -21.16
CA LEU A 305 -2.14 12.36 -19.75
C LEU A 305 -3.64 12.10 -19.56
N GLN A 306 -3.96 11.00 -18.89
CA GLN A 306 -5.30 10.69 -18.39
C GLN A 306 -5.39 10.95 -16.88
N PHE A 307 -6.57 11.36 -16.40
CA PHE A 307 -6.89 11.48 -14.98
C PHE A 307 -7.95 10.43 -14.63
N PHE A 308 -7.70 9.65 -13.58
CA PHE A 308 -8.60 8.59 -13.11
C PHE A 308 -8.88 8.75 -11.61
N THR A 309 -10.15 9.01 -11.25
CA THR A 309 -10.58 9.02 -9.84
C THR A 309 -11.18 7.67 -9.47
N SER A 310 -10.72 7.09 -8.35
CA SER A 310 -11.21 5.83 -7.79
C SER A 310 -11.58 5.97 -6.30
N GLY A 311 -12.21 7.09 -5.92
CA GLY A 311 -12.64 7.40 -4.55
C GLY A 311 -13.97 6.76 -4.11
N GLY A 312 -14.51 5.81 -4.89
CA GLY A 312 -15.75 5.09 -4.58
C GLY A 312 -15.64 3.97 -3.54
N GLY A 313 -14.50 3.81 -2.85
CA GLY A 313 -14.19 2.61 -2.06
C GLY A 313 -15.01 2.41 -0.78
N SER A 314 -15.72 3.45 -0.32
CA SER A 314 -16.79 3.30 0.66
C SER A 314 -17.97 4.21 0.37
N LYS A 315 -18.03 5.44 0.87
CA LYS A 315 -19.09 6.40 0.54
C LYS A 315 -18.98 6.85 -0.93
N ALA A 316 -20.10 7.33 -1.47
CA ALA A 316 -20.15 8.04 -2.75
C ALA A 316 -21.08 9.27 -2.64
N TRP A 317 -20.84 10.29 -3.46
CA TRP A 317 -21.57 11.57 -3.42
C TRP A 317 -22.58 11.71 -4.56
N ARG A 318 -23.62 10.88 -4.52
CA ARG A 318 -24.73 10.88 -5.48
C ARG A 318 -25.29 12.27 -5.77
N GLY A 319 -25.49 12.58 -7.05
CA GLY A 319 -26.02 13.84 -7.55
C GLY A 319 -25.08 15.05 -7.49
N ASN A 320 -23.88 14.93 -6.92
CA ASN A 320 -22.89 16.01 -6.87
C ASN A 320 -21.93 15.87 -8.06
N TYR A 321 -22.40 16.30 -9.23
CA TYR A 321 -21.61 16.41 -10.45
C TYR A 321 -21.65 17.86 -10.95
N SER A 322 -20.47 18.47 -11.14
CA SER A 322 -20.31 19.85 -11.60
C SER A 322 -19.11 19.97 -12.54
N TRP A 323 -19.22 19.38 -13.74
CA TRP A 323 -18.22 19.57 -14.78
C TRP A 323 -18.50 20.84 -15.59
N SER A 324 -17.78 21.92 -15.28
CA SER A 324 -17.51 22.97 -16.27
C SER A 324 -16.30 22.55 -17.08
N SER A 325 -16.49 22.19 -18.35
CA SER A 325 -15.38 21.89 -19.24
C SER A 325 -14.43 23.09 -19.31
N ASN A 326 -13.19 22.92 -18.86
CA ASN A 326 -12.11 23.67 -19.49
C ASN A 326 -12.11 23.27 -20.98
N GLU A 327 -11.85 24.19 -21.90
CA GLU A 327 -12.19 24.02 -23.33
C GLU A 327 -11.40 22.90 -24.06
N LYS A 328 -10.54 22.16 -23.35
CA LYS A 328 -9.62 21.15 -23.88
C LYS A 328 -9.86 19.77 -23.28
N ASP A 329 -9.89 19.65 -21.96
CA ASP A 329 -10.01 18.37 -21.26
C ASP A 329 -11.43 17.80 -21.37
N GLN A 330 -11.54 16.47 -21.49
CA GLN A 330 -12.79 15.79 -21.83
C GLN A 330 -13.17 14.77 -20.78
N MET A 331 -14.30 15.00 -20.10
CA MET A 331 -14.97 13.99 -19.30
C MET A 331 -15.35 12.80 -20.18
N LYS A 332 -14.78 11.62 -19.90
CA LYS A 332 -15.06 10.37 -20.64
C LYS A 332 -16.03 9.47 -19.89
N PHE A 333 -15.97 9.49 -18.57
CA PHE A 333 -16.83 8.69 -17.70
C PHE A 333 -16.91 9.35 -16.31
N TYR A 334 -18.11 9.37 -15.74
CA TYR A 334 -18.37 9.77 -14.36
C TYR A 334 -19.44 8.85 -13.77
N TYR A 335 -19.23 8.36 -12.56
CA TYR A 335 -20.18 7.55 -11.80
C TYR A 335 -20.18 7.98 -10.34
N ASP A 336 -21.32 8.46 -9.87
CA ASP A 336 -21.55 9.00 -8.52
C ASP A 336 -21.86 7.92 -7.46
N GLY A 337 -21.52 6.67 -7.78
CA GLY A 337 -21.67 5.50 -6.93
C GLY A 337 -20.34 4.95 -6.43
N GLN A 338 -20.42 3.75 -5.88
CA GLN A 338 -19.35 3.11 -5.10
C GLN A 338 -18.74 1.97 -5.92
N GLY A 339 -17.45 1.70 -5.71
CA GLY A 339 -16.72 0.74 -6.52
C GLY A 339 -15.20 0.97 -6.50
N PHE A 340 -14.53 0.47 -7.53
CA PHE A 340 -13.06 0.47 -7.64
C PHE A 340 -12.63 0.34 -9.10
N MET A 341 -11.33 0.46 -9.35
CA MET A 341 -10.72 0.34 -10.68
C MET A 341 -9.74 -0.85 -10.71
N THR A 342 -9.65 -1.55 -11.84
CA THR A 342 -8.54 -2.47 -12.14
C THR A 342 -7.61 -1.86 -13.17
N MET A 343 -6.32 -2.18 -13.10
CA MET A 343 -5.38 -1.97 -14.19
C MET A 343 -4.74 -3.30 -14.58
N ARG A 344 -4.65 -3.59 -15.88
CA ARG A 344 -3.78 -4.61 -16.44
C ARG A 344 -2.75 -3.93 -17.34
N ILE A 345 -1.47 -4.12 -17.05
CA ILE A 345 -0.37 -3.51 -17.80
C ILE A 345 0.46 -4.62 -18.43
N THR A 346 0.90 -4.42 -19.66
CA THR A 346 1.95 -5.19 -20.33
C THR A 346 3.02 -4.22 -20.83
N GLN A 347 4.12 -4.75 -21.39
CA GLN A 347 5.14 -3.91 -22.03
C GLN A 347 4.56 -2.94 -23.08
N ASN A 348 3.44 -3.26 -23.74
CA ASN A 348 2.92 -2.45 -24.86
C ASN A 348 1.54 -1.86 -24.62
N GLU A 349 0.77 -2.38 -23.69
CA GLU A 349 -0.65 -2.05 -23.51
C GLU A 349 -0.98 -1.81 -22.04
N VAL A 350 -1.87 -0.86 -21.79
CA VAL A 350 -2.58 -0.73 -20.52
C VAL A 350 -4.07 -0.84 -20.78
N GLY A 351 -4.76 -1.64 -19.96
CA GLY A 351 -6.22 -1.74 -19.90
C GLY A 351 -6.72 -1.35 -18.51
N ILE A 352 -7.79 -0.58 -18.46
CA ILE A 352 -8.44 -0.08 -17.25
C ILE A 352 -9.93 -0.35 -17.33
N ASP A 353 -10.46 -1.04 -16.34
CA ASP A 353 -11.89 -1.30 -16.17
C ASP A 353 -12.35 -0.72 -14.82
N PHE A 354 -13.51 -0.05 -14.81
CA PHE A 354 -14.17 0.45 -13.61
C PHE A 354 -15.30 -0.48 -13.19
N TYR A 355 -15.35 -0.88 -11.92
CA TYR A 355 -16.34 -1.82 -11.37
C TYR A 355 -17.23 -1.15 -10.34
N ASP A 356 -18.52 -1.47 -10.36
CA ASP A 356 -19.44 -1.17 -9.25
C ASP A 356 -19.37 -2.21 -8.11
N ILE A 357 -20.12 -1.97 -7.04
CA ILE A 357 -20.20 -2.86 -5.86
C ILE A 357 -20.80 -4.26 -6.11
N VAL A 358 -21.40 -4.52 -7.28
CA VAL A 358 -21.94 -5.85 -7.64
C VAL A 358 -21.16 -6.51 -8.78
N GLY A 359 -20.09 -5.87 -9.28
CA GLY A 359 -19.18 -6.41 -10.27
C GLY A 359 -19.53 -6.12 -11.72
N ASN A 360 -20.44 -5.18 -12.00
CA ASN A 360 -20.64 -4.70 -13.36
C ASN A 360 -19.44 -3.84 -13.77
N ILE A 361 -18.96 -4.00 -15.01
CA ILE A 361 -18.00 -3.08 -15.60
C ILE A 361 -18.77 -1.87 -16.13
N LEU A 362 -18.53 -0.71 -15.53
CA LEU A 362 -19.21 0.55 -15.86
C LEU A 362 -18.55 1.29 -17.02
N HIS A 363 -17.22 1.21 -17.10
CA HIS A 363 -16.41 1.86 -18.11
C HIS A 363 -15.14 1.07 -18.40
N LYS A 364 -14.64 1.17 -19.63
CA LYS A 364 -13.38 0.58 -20.09
C LYS A 364 -12.56 1.62 -20.81
N TRP A 365 -11.25 1.62 -20.58
CA TRP A 365 -10.29 2.38 -21.35
C TRP A 365 -9.02 1.55 -21.59
N SER A 366 -8.36 1.78 -22.71
CA SER A 366 -7.09 1.13 -23.02
C SER A 366 -6.22 2.02 -23.90
N ALA A 367 -4.91 1.94 -23.72
CA ALA A 367 -3.93 2.57 -24.59
C ALA A 367 -2.79 1.61 -24.93
N SER A 368 -2.19 1.82 -26.10
CA SER A 368 -1.06 1.05 -26.59
C SER A 368 0.10 1.97 -26.96
N LYS A 369 1.32 1.63 -26.55
CA LYS A 369 2.57 2.26 -27.00
C LYS A 369 3.34 1.29 -27.88
N SER A 370 3.73 1.73 -29.07
CA SER A 370 4.53 0.94 -30.02
C SER A 370 5.84 0.41 -29.39
N LEU A 371 6.39 -0.65 -29.97
CA LEU A 371 7.73 -1.16 -29.61
C LEU A 371 8.87 -0.27 -30.13
N PHE A 372 8.58 0.69 -31.00
CA PHE A 372 9.58 1.52 -31.68
C PHE A 372 9.45 2.99 -31.29
N SER A 373 10.41 3.46 -30.50
CA SER A 373 10.89 4.84 -30.50
C SER A 373 12.38 4.83 -30.08
N ILE A 374 13.20 4.28 -30.97
CA ILE A 374 14.63 4.59 -31.04
C ILE A 374 14.83 5.27 -32.39
N ILE A 375 15.13 6.57 -32.36
CA ILE A 375 15.86 7.32 -33.38
C ILE A 375 16.86 8.18 -32.61
#